data_AF-A0A098QU53-F1
#
_entry.id   AF-A0A098QU53-F1
#
_cell.length_a   1.000
_cell.length_b   1.000
_cell.length_c   1.000
_cell.angle_alpha   90.00
_cell.angle_beta   90.00
_cell.angle_gamma   90.00
#
_symmetry.space_group_name_H-M   'P 1'
#
loop_
_entity.id
_entity.type
_entity.pdbx_description
1 polymer ?
#
loop_
_entity_poly.entity_id
_entity_poly.type
_entity_poly.pdbx_seq_one_letter_code
_entity_poly.pdbx_strand_id
1 'polypeptide(L)'
;MNNISKKPDFLDQFYRLILFTIPFDNLFFAPSAGWATITPMLAAVWVILRLALGIRIERVVLLRQYAVLLGFIALVSIPVVFYPIQIGNYISSLFTIVLGFSVFLLFYFRYIIDGRSLEEDVETLIFAYTISIIYGVIKLFVHFLDINLFKSIFIFIEKRYTPRMGFTFTEPSFISMHVYGVLFIVYSALKNELAKTKVRWLMGTMVLLGTITFSSMRLLLDSVVFITIYLFITAFMPQKSLKKSILSTLVILLGVLGWFLLFEPVLEKIPRLANIVSAGIYSDGSLASRFFRINATVKGLFEDPLLFLFGSGLGNIYIPLREGWEGAYAEYDSLYLKEVMGLKTAPVDSIFSMPFRLIGEIGFFPVMIGGVYIAFKSVQQRVPLLVILTTFWLYIQFDSYTFYTFYIFLVLFICKPEINSNTKLQNRSDVL
;
A
#
# COMPACT_ATOMS: atom_id res chain seq x y z
N MET A 1 -12.98 24.52 -31.52
CA MET A 1 -13.64 23.49 -32.34
C MET A 1 -13.07 22.13 -31.98
N ASN A 2 -13.92 21.28 -31.42
CA ASN A 2 -13.61 19.97 -30.88
C ASN A 2 -13.19 19.00 -32.00
N ASN A 3 -11.98 18.46 -31.91
CA ASN A 3 -11.64 17.21 -32.57
C ASN A 3 -11.04 16.29 -31.51
N ILE A 4 -11.92 15.80 -30.62
CA ILE A 4 -11.59 14.71 -29.72
C ILE A 4 -11.41 13.50 -30.63
N SER A 5 -10.17 13.15 -30.97
CA SER A 5 -9.85 11.89 -31.60
C SER A 5 -10.50 10.80 -30.75
N LYS A 6 -11.54 10.13 -31.28
CA LYS A 6 -12.17 8.99 -30.61
C LYS A 6 -11.06 8.02 -30.23
N LYS A 7 -10.81 7.87 -28.94
CA LYS A 7 -9.88 6.84 -28.46
C LYS A 7 -10.44 5.48 -28.90
N PRO A 8 -9.57 4.54 -29.30
CA PRO A 8 -10.04 3.22 -29.65
C PRO A 8 -10.72 2.59 -28.43
N ASP A 9 -11.95 2.10 -28.62
CA ASP A 9 -12.81 1.52 -27.58
C ASP A 9 -12.09 0.41 -26.79
N PHE A 10 -11.23 -0.36 -27.49
CA PHE A 10 -10.37 -1.38 -26.90
C PHE A 10 -9.49 -0.88 -25.74
N LEU A 11 -8.92 0.34 -25.78
CA LEU A 11 -8.08 0.84 -24.67
C LEU A 11 -8.90 1.15 -23.42
N ASP A 12 -10.16 1.56 -23.56
CA ASP A 12 -11.06 1.76 -22.42
C ASP A 12 -11.44 0.41 -21.80
N GLN A 13 -11.77 -0.57 -22.65
CA GLN A 13 -12.05 -1.94 -22.21
C GLN A 13 -10.84 -2.58 -21.52
N PHE A 14 -9.64 -2.42 -22.07
CA PHE A 14 -8.42 -2.93 -21.45
C PHE A 14 -8.12 -2.25 -20.13
N TYR A 15 -8.35 -0.94 -20.02
CA TYR A 15 -8.26 -0.22 -18.74
C TYR A 15 -9.24 -0.79 -17.69
N ARG A 16 -10.50 -1.04 -18.07
CA ARG A 16 -11.49 -1.66 -17.17
C ARG A 16 -11.08 -3.07 -16.74
N LEU A 17 -10.46 -3.84 -17.63
CA LEU A 17 -9.88 -5.14 -17.29
C LEU A 17 -8.77 -4.98 -16.24
N ILE A 18 -7.89 -3.98 -16.37
CA ILE A 18 -6.83 -3.70 -15.39
C ILE A 18 -7.42 -3.31 -14.02
N LEU A 19 -8.47 -2.47 -14.00
CA LEU A 19 -9.18 -2.19 -12.76
C LEU A 19 -9.78 -3.46 -12.14
N PHE A 20 -10.34 -4.32 -12.99
CA PHE A 20 -10.90 -5.59 -12.55
C PHE A 20 -9.85 -6.50 -11.91
N THR A 21 -8.59 -6.46 -12.33
CA THR A 21 -7.54 -7.32 -11.74
C THR A 21 -6.96 -6.82 -10.41
N ILE A 22 -7.30 -5.61 -9.96
CA ILE A 22 -6.76 -5.03 -8.71
C ILE A 22 -6.90 -5.94 -7.47
N PRO A 23 -8.06 -6.58 -7.18
CA PRO A 23 -8.20 -7.49 -6.04
C PRO A 23 -7.64 -8.90 -6.28
N PHE A 24 -7.14 -9.21 -7.47
CA PHE A 24 -6.70 -10.55 -7.87
C PHE A 24 -5.17 -10.70 -7.81
N ASP A 25 -4.54 -10.58 -6.63
CA ASP A 25 -3.12 -10.94 -6.50
C ASP A 25 -2.96 -12.45 -6.20
N ASN A 26 -1.76 -13.00 -6.39
CA ASN A 26 -1.39 -14.41 -6.23
C ASN A 26 -2.04 -15.39 -7.25
N LEU A 27 -2.34 -14.90 -8.45
CA LEU A 27 -2.57 -15.76 -9.62
C LEU A 27 -1.29 -16.56 -9.97
N PHE A 28 -1.44 -17.80 -10.44
CA PHE A 28 -0.33 -18.73 -10.71
C PHE A 28 0.76 -18.17 -11.62
N PHE A 29 0.38 -17.33 -12.59
CA PHE A 29 1.28 -16.70 -13.57
C PHE A 29 1.79 -15.31 -13.14
N ALA A 30 1.48 -14.87 -11.93
CA ALA A 30 1.97 -13.59 -11.45
C ALA A 30 3.49 -13.63 -11.21
N PRO A 31 4.24 -12.58 -11.60
CA PRO A 31 5.69 -12.65 -11.77
C PRO A 31 6.48 -12.66 -10.46
N SER A 32 6.01 -11.99 -9.41
CA SER A 32 6.81 -11.73 -8.20
C SER A 32 6.72 -12.85 -7.16
N ALA A 33 7.79 -13.00 -6.38
CA ALA A 33 7.82 -13.82 -5.16
C ALA A 33 7.42 -13.04 -3.89
N GLY A 34 7.49 -11.72 -3.89
CA GLY A 34 7.08 -10.88 -2.75
C GLY A 34 5.60 -10.55 -2.79
N TRP A 35 5.16 -9.88 -3.86
CA TRP A 35 3.77 -9.51 -4.07
C TRP A 35 3.33 -9.84 -5.50
N ALA A 36 2.66 -10.98 -5.63
CA ALA A 36 2.43 -11.65 -6.89
C ALA A 36 1.19 -11.09 -7.60
N THR A 37 1.22 -9.87 -8.13
CA THR A 37 0.08 -9.34 -8.91
C THR A 37 0.39 -9.18 -10.40
N ILE A 38 -0.65 -9.27 -11.22
CA ILE A 38 -0.61 -9.06 -12.67
C ILE A 38 -0.93 -7.61 -13.05
N THR A 39 -1.61 -6.87 -12.17
CA THR A 39 -2.13 -5.52 -12.46
C THR A 39 -1.05 -4.53 -12.92
N PRO A 40 0.15 -4.44 -12.29
CA PRO A 40 1.21 -3.55 -12.75
C PRO A 40 1.77 -3.93 -14.12
N MET A 41 1.81 -5.22 -14.46
CA MET A 41 2.23 -5.68 -15.79
C MET A 41 1.22 -5.26 -16.86
N LEU A 42 -0.08 -5.49 -16.60
CA LEU A 42 -1.12 -5.09 -17.52
C LEU A 42 -1.16 -3.56 -17.68
N ALA A 43 -0.93 -2.80 -16.60
CA ALA A 43 -0.76 -1.35 -16.64
C ALA A 43 0.42 -0.94 -17.54
N ALA A 44 1.57 -1.61 -17.44
CA ALA A 44 2.72 -1.35 -18.30
C ALA A 44 2.41 -1.60 -19.78
N VAL A 45 1.76 -2.73 -20.10
CA VAL A 45 1.32 -3.04 -21.48
C VAL A 45 0.36 -1.96 -21.98
N TRP A 46 -0.61 -1.56 -21.17
CA TRP A 46 -1.57 -0.51 -21.54
C TRP A 46 -0.88 0.84 -21.80
N VAL A 47 0.09 1.23 -20.96
CA VAL A 47 0.86 2.47 -21.16
C VAL A 47 1.64 2.41 -22.47
N ILE A 48 2.31 1.30 -22.76
CA ILE A 48 3.04 1.10 -24.01
C ILE A 48 2.09 1.22 -25.21
N LEU A 49 0.96 0.50 -25.19
CA LEU A 49 -0.03 0.54 -26.26
C LEU A 49 -0.59 1.95 -26.47
N ARG A 50 -0.93 2.64 -25.39
CA ARG A 50 -1.45 4.01 -25.44
C ARG A 50 -0.46 4.98 -26.08
N LEU A 51 0.83 4.84 -25.77
CA LEU A 51 1.88 5.69 -26.33
C LEU A 51 2.19 5.33 -27.79
N ALA A 52 2.24 4.03 -28.12
CA ALA A 52 2.45 3.55 -29.48
C ALA A 52 1.35 4.00 -30.45
N LEU A 53 0.10 4.06 -29.98
CA LEU A 53 -1.05 4.52 -30.75
C LEU A 53 -1.09 6.05 -30.96
N GLY A 54 -0.08 6.79 -30.48
CA GLY A 54 0.09 8.22 -30.78
C GLY A 54 -1.05 9.11 -30.28
N ILE A 55 -1.79 8.68 -29.26
CA ILE A 55 -2.88 9.47 -28.67
C ILE A 55 -2.25 10.79 -28.19
N ARG A 56 -2.68 11.91 -28.80
CA ARG A 56 -2.07 13.23 -28.62
C ARG A 56 -2.02 13.60 -27.14
N ILE A 57 -0.86 13.43 -26.54
CA ILE A 57 -0.48 13.96 -25.25
C ILE A 57 0.45 15.12 -25.55
N GLU A 58 0.28 16.26 -24.88
CA GLU A 58 1.26 17.33 -24.96
C GLU A 58 2.62 16.78 -24.54
N ARG A 59 3.59 16.76 -25.47
CA ARG A 59 4.91 16.16 -25.26
C ARG A 59 5.57 16.65 -23.96
N VAL A 60 5.34 17.91 -23.59
CA VAL A 60 5.88 18.54 -22.38
C VAL A 60 5.38 17.85 -21.10
N VAL A 61 4.08 17.51 -21.02
CA VAL A 61 3.51 16.84 -19.84
C VAL A 61 4.07 15.43 -19.70
N LEU A 62 4.18 14.72 -20.82
CA LEU A 62 4.77 13.38 -20.86
C LEU A 62 6.24 13.39 -20.44
N LEU A 63 7.04 14.29 -21.03
CA LEU A 63 8.46 14.47 -20.71
C LEU A 63 8.67 14.80 -19.24
N ARG A 64 7.79 15.60 -18.63
CA ARG A 64 7.87 15.91 -17.20
C ARG A 64 7.70 14.66 -16.33
N GLN A 65 6.73 13.80 -16.62
CA GLN A 65 6.53 12.59 -15.82
C GLN A 65 7.71 11.61 -15.99
N TYR A 66 8.19 11.41 -17.22
CA TYR A 66 9.39 10.59 -17.44
C TYR A 66 10.64 11.19 -16.82
N ALA A 67 10.80 12.52 -16.81
CA ALA A 67 11.89 13.19 -16.12
C ALA A 67 11.83 12.96 -14.60
N VAL A 68 10.64 12.90 -14.00
CA VAL A 68 10.48 12.52 -12.58
C VAL A 68 10.92 11.07 -12.35
N LEU A 69 10.50 10.13 -13.20
CA LEU A 69 10.95 8.73 -13.08
C LEU A 69 12.47 8.61 -13.25
N LEU A 70 13.03 9.21 -14.31
CA LEU A 70 14.46 9.17 -14.58
C LEU A 70 15.26 9.88 -13.50
N GLY A 71 14.76 11.00 -12.98
CA GLY A 71 15.35 11.71 -11.85
C GLY A 71 15.34 10.85 -10.58
N PHE A 72 14.25 10.14 -10.30
CA PHE A 72 14.18 9.18 -9.19
C PHE A 72 15.18 8.04 -9.39
N ILE A 73 15.18 7.38 -10.56
CA ILE A 73 16.14 6.29 -10.85
C ILE A 73 17.58 6.79 -10.70
N ALA A 74 17.90 7.97 -11.26
CA ALA A 74 19.23 8.56 -11.14
C ALA A 74 19.60 8.80 -9.69
N LEU A 75 18.73 9.47 -8.91
CA LEU A 75 18.95 9.76 -7.49
C LEU A 75 19.24 8.50 -6.68
N VAL A 76 18.47 7.44 -6.93
CA VAL A 76 18.59 6.15 -6.24
C VAL A 76 19.77 5.31 -6.75
N SER A 77 20.36 5.70 -7.89
CA SER A 77 21.54 5.05 -8.46
C SER A 77 22.84 5.80 -8.15
N ILE A 78 22.80 7.02 -7.61
CA ILE A 78 24.00 7.76 -7.18
C ILE A 78 24.82 6.97 -6.15
N PRO A 79 24.22 6.32 -5.13
CA PRO A 79 25.02 5.74 -4.05
C PRO A 79 25.80 4.48 -4.45
N VAL A 80 25.49 3.93 -5.62
CA VAL A 80 26.28 2.90 -6.32
C VAL A 80 27.76 3.26 -6.46
N VAL A 81 28.08 4.55 -6.55
CA VAL A 81 29.47 5.01 -6.65
C VAL A 81 30.26 4.69 -5.38
N PHE A 82 29.57 4.65 -4.24
CA PHE A 82 30.18 4.46 -2.92
C PHE A 82 30.04 3.02 -2.41
N TYR A 83 29.01 2.28 -2.86
CA TYR A 83 28.69 0.94 -2.36
C TYR A 83 28.57 -0.09 -3.48
N PRO A 84 29.06 -1.33 -3.28
CA PRO A 84 29.00 -2.37 -4.30
C PRO A 84 27.55 -2.76 -4.60
N ILE A 85 27.20 -2.87 -5.88
CA ILE A 85 25.87 -3.31 -6.30
C ILE A 85 25.81 -4.82 -6.42
N GLN A 86 24.72 -5.40 -5.93
CA GLN A 86 24.26 -6.69 -6.44
C GLN A 86 23.34 -6.49 -7.65
N ILE A 87 23.88 -6.76 -8.85
CA ILE A 87 23.20 -6.50 -10.14
C ILE A 87 21.80 -7.14 -10.20
N GLY A 88 21.64 -8.37 -9.69
CA GLY A 88 20.36 -9.05 -9.66
C GLY A 88 19.28 -8.29 -8.88
N ASN A 89 19.61 -7.82 -7.67
CA ASN A 89 18.68 -7.05 -6.84
C ASN A 89 18.39 -5.67 -7.42
N TYR A 90 19.40 -5.04 -8.02
CA TYR A 90 19.25 -3.76 -8.70
C TYR A 90 18.27 -3.87 -9.87
N ILE A 91 18.44 -4.86 -10.76
CA ILE A 91 17.54 -5.11 -11.89
C ILE A 91 16.13 -5.45 -11.39
N SER A 92 16.01 -6.32 -10.39
CA SER A 92 14.72 -6.67 -9.77
C SER A 92 14.00 -5.43 -9.25
N SER A 93 14.71 -4.61 -8.48
CA SER A 93 14.16 -3.39 -7.89
C SER A 93 13.81 -2.34 -8.96
N LEU A 94 14.64 -2.17 -9.98
CA LEU A 94 14.36 -1.29 -11.12
C LEU A 94 13.09 -1.72 -11.86
N PHE A 95 12.94 -3.02 -12.10
CA PHE A 95 11.74 -3.57 -12.70
C PHE A 95 10.50 -3.28 -11.84
N THR A 96 10.59 -3.41 -10.51
CA THR A 96 9.48 -3.07 -9.61
C THR A 96 9.11 -1.58 -9.63
N ILE A 97 10.10 -0.68 -9.72
CA ILE A 97 9.85 0.76 -9.84
C ILE A 97 9.17 1.08 -11.17
N VAL A 98 9.65 0.53 -12.28
CA VAL A 98 9.05 0.76 -13.61
C VAL A 98 7.62 0.27 -13.68
N LEU A 99 7.35 -0.91 -13.12
CA LEU A 99 5.98 -1.45 -13.02
C LEU A 99 5.08 -0.58 -12.15
N GLY A 100 5.56 -0.14 -10.98
CA GLY A 100 4.81 0.76 -10.12
C GLY A 100 4.53 2.12 -10.79
N PHE A 101 5.53 2.70 -11.45
CA PHE A 101 5.36 3.92 -12.23
C PHE A 101 4.40 3.75 -13.41
N SER A 102 4.31 2.55 -13.98
CA SER A 102 3.30 2.26 -15.02
C SER A 102 1.88 2.33 -14.46
N VAL A 103 1.67 1.88 -13.22
CA VAL A 103 0.39 2.07 -12.51
C VAL A 103 0.10 3.55 -12.26
N PHE A 104 1.11 4.33 -11.87
CA PHE A 104 0.97 5.79 -11.77
C PHE A 104 0.54 6.42 -13.10
N LEU A 105 1.25 6.11 -14.19
CA LEU A 105 0.94 6.63 -15.52
C LEU A 105 -0.47 6.23 -15.97
N LEU A 106 -0.90 4.99 -15.73
CA LEU A 106 -2.25 4.50 -16.02
C LEU A 106 -3.32 5.44 -15.42
N PHE A 107 -3.24 5.68 -14.11
CA PHE A 107 -4.20 6.55 -13.42
C PHE A 107 -4.02 8.01 -13.76
N TYR A 108 -2.78 8.49 -13.91
CA TYR A 108 -2.49 9.87 -14.30
C TYR A 108 -3.11 10.18 -15.67
N PHE A 109 -2.94 9.28 -16.62
CA PHE A 109 -3.56 9.40 -17.93
C PHE A 109 -5.09 9.38 -17.85
N ARG A 110 -5.68 8.49 -17.06
CA ARG A 110 -7.13 8.39 -16.89
C ARG A 110 -7.74 9.64 -16.26
N TYR A 111 -7.22 10.08 -15.12
CA TYR A 111 -7.88 11.09 -14.30
C TYR A 111 -7.38 12.51 -14.52
N ILE A 112 -6.11 12.68 -14.92
CA ILE A 112 -5.52 14.01 -15.12
C ILE A 112 -5.56 14.41 -16.60
N ILE A 113 -5.11 13.54 -17.50
CA ILE A 113 -5.05 13.86 -18.93
C ILE A 113 -6.41 13.71 -19.60
N ASP A 114 -7.14 12.62 -19.32
CA ASP A 114 -8.43 12.38 -19.96
C ASP A 114 -9.60 13.03 -19.22
N GLY A 115 -9.37 13.50 -18.00
CA GLY A 115 -10.39 14.11 -17.15
C GLY A 115 -11.56 13.17 -16.82
N ARG A 116 -11.35 11.85 -16.87
CA ARG A 116 -12.41 10.87 -16.55
C ARG A 116 -12.78 10.95 -15.07
N SER A 117 -14.04 10.66 -14.77
CA SER A 117 -14.49 10.64 -13.38
C SER A 117 -14.05 9.36 -12.68
N LEU A 118 -13.76 9.45 -11.38
CA LEU A 118 -13.50 8.27 -10.55
C LEU A 118 -14.80 7.46 -10.37
N GLU A 119 -15.94 8.15 -10.42
CA GLU A 119 -17.28 7.58 -10.33
C GLU A 119 -17.60 6.61 -11.47
N GLU A 120 -17.10 6.83 -12.69
CA GLU A 120 -17.24 5.87 -13.81
C GLU A 120 -16.50 4.55 -13.54
N ASP A 121 -15.36 4.63 -12.87
CA ASP A 121 -14.43 3.53 -12.67
C ASP A 121 -14.72 2.73 -11.38
N VAL A 122 -15.33 3.37 -10.38
CA VAL A 122 -15.60 2.75 -9.08
C VAL A 122 -16.57 1.59 -9.17
N GLU A 123 -17.53 1.60 -10.11
CA GLU A 123 -18.46 0.48 -10.29
C GLU A 123 -17.72 -0.79 -10.76
N THR A 124 -16.73 -0.65 -11.66
CA THR A 124 -15.87 -1.77 -12.06
C THR A 124 -15.05 -2.28 -10.88
N LEU A 125 -14.52 -1.38 -10.05
CA LEU A 125 -13.77 -1.75 -8.85
C LEU A 125 -14.65 -2.49 -7.84
N ILE A 126 -15.84 -1.98 -7.53
CA ILE A 126 -16.81 -2.63 -6.63
C ILE A 126 -17.17 -4.01 -7.14
N PHE A 127 -17.44 -4.14 -8.44
CA PHE A 127 -17.76 -5.43 -9.06
C PHE A 127 -16.62 -6.42 -8.90
N ALA A 128 -15.38 -6.01 -9.18
CA ALA A 128 -14.19 -6.83 -9.03
C ALA A 128 -14.00 -7.35 -7.59
N TYR A 129 -14.09 -6.46 -6.60
CA TYR A 129 -13.98 -6.85 -5.19
C TYR A 129 -15.13 -7.75 -4.74
N THR A 130 -16.34 -7.53 -5.26
CA THR A 130 -17.48 -8.40 -4.96
C THR A 130 -17.23 -9.83 -5.44
N ILE A 131 -16.74 -10.01 -6.68
CA ILE A 131 -16.34 -11.33 -7.20
C ILE A 131 -15.25 -11.96 -6.33
N SER A 132 -14.28 -11.16 -5.92
CA SER A 132 -13.18 -11.61 -5.08
C SER A 132 -13.64 -12.08 -3.69
N ILE A 133 -14.63 -11.40 -3.09
CA ILE A 133 -15.28 -11.85 -1.84
C ILE A 133 -16.02 -13.18 -2.06
N ILE A 134 -16.80 -13.28 -3.13
CA ILE A 134 -17.54 -14.52 -3.46
C ILE A 134 -16.56 -15.69 -3.61
N TYR A 135 -15.46 -15.49 -4.33
CA TYR A 135 -14.38 -16.48 -4.46
C TYR A 135 -13.85 -16.92 -3.08
N GLY A 136 -13.52 -15.96 -2.20
CA GLY A 136 -13.05 -16.25 -0.84
C GLY A 136 -14.05 -17.04 0.01
N VAL A 137 -15.34 -16.72 -0.11
CA VAL A 137 -16.44 -17.45 0.56
C VAL A 137 -16.55 -18.88 0.02
N ILE A 138 -16.53 -19.08 -1.29
CA ILE A 138 -16.57 -20.43 -1.89
C ILE A 138 -15.36 -21.25 -1.43
N LYS A 139 -14.16 -20.66 -1.42
CA LYS A 139 -12.94 -21.31 -0.94
C LYS A 139 -13.05 -21.76 0.51
N LEU A 140 -13.65 -20.94 1.36
CA LEU A 140 -13.92 -21.28 2.76
C LEU A 140 -14.87 -22.49 2.88
N PHE A 141 -15.97 -22.51 2.11
CA PHE A 141 -16.89 -23.65 2.08
C PHE A 141 -16.23 -24.93 1.58
N VAL A 142 -15.45 -24.86 0.51
CA VAL A 142 -14.69 -26.01 -0.03
C VAL A 142 -13.71 -26.56 0.99
N HIS A 143 -13.08 -25.67 1.78
CA HIS A 143 -12.20 -26.08 2.87
C HIS A 143 -12.99 -26.79 3.99
N PHE A 144 -14.09 -26.22 4.46
CA PHE A 144 -14.92 -26.82 5.51
C PHE A 144 -15.57 -28.15 5.10
N LEU A 145 -15.99 -28.27 3.84
CA LEU A 145 -16.65 -29.46 3.31
C LEU A 145 -15.67 -30.50 2.75
N ASP A 146 -14.37 -30.24 2.82
CA ASP A 146 -13.29 -31.13 2.37
C ASP A 146 -13.40 -31.59 0.89
N ILE A 147 -13.93 -30.75 0.00
CA ILE A 147 -14.24 -31.16 -1.38
C ILE A 147 -12.97 -31.13 -2.26
N ASN A 148 -12.33 -32.28 -2.43
CA ASN A 148 -11.04 -32.43 -3.14
C ASN A 148 -11.03 -31.90 -4.58
N LEU A 149 -12.11 -32.07 -5.34
CA LEU A 149 -12.20 -31.57 -6.72
C LEU A 149 -12.00 -30.05 -6.80
N PHE A 150 -12.66 -29.30 -5.92
CA PHE A 150 -12.56 -27.84 -5.91
C PHE A 150 -11.25 -27.34 -5.30
N LYS A 151 -10.64 -28.09 -4.37
CA LYS A 151 -9.30 -27.76 -3.87
C LYS A 151 -8.26 -27.76 -5.00
N SER A 152 -8.30 -28.75 -5.89
CA SER A 152 -7.38 -28.81 -7.05
C SER A 152 -7.52 -27.60 -7.97
N ILE A 153 -8.73 -27.07 -8.15
CA ILE A 153 -8.97 -25.85 -8.93
C ILE A 153 -8.28 -24.65 -8.27
N PHE A 154 -8.40 -24.48 -6.95
CA PHE A 154 -7.72 -23.38 -6.25
C PHE A 154 -6.20 -23.52 -6.26
N ILE A 155 -5.67 -24.74 -6.13
CA ILE A 155 -4.24 -25.02 -6.24
C ILE A 155 -3.71 -24.68 -7.64
N PHE A 156 -4.52 -24.89 -8.67
CA PHE A 156 -4.16 -24.52 -10.04
C PHE A 156 -4.18 -23.01 -10.28
N ILE A 157 -5.19 -22.31 -9.74
CA ILE A 157 -5.36 -20.87 -9.97
C ILE A 157 -4.39 -20.04 -9.12
N GLU A 158 -4.13 -20.44 -7.88
CA GLU A 158 -3.31 -19.69 -6.92
C GLU A 158 -1.84 -20.10 -7.00
N LYS A 159 -0.94 -19.11 -7.09
CA LYS A 159 0.51 -19.33 -7.01
C LYS A 159 0.92 -19.91 -5.65
N ARG A 160 0.21 -19.53 -4.59
CA ARG A 160 0.37 -20.03 -3.23
C ARG A 160 -0.99 -20.33 -2.63
N TYR A 161 -1.37 -21.60 -2.66
CA TYR A 161 -2.62 -22.04 -2.05
C TYR A 161 -2.53 -22.00 -0.52
N THR A 162 -3.42 -21.23 0.11
CA THR A 162 -3.62 -21.27 1.56
C THR A 162 -5.03 -21.75 1.87
N PRO A 163 -5.25 -22.73 2.76
CA PRO A 163 -6.58 -23.25 3.08
C PRO A 163 -7.45 -22.29 3.93
N ARG A 164 -7.01 -21.04 4.13
CA ARG A 164 -7.70 -20.01 4.89
C ARG A 164 -8.48 -19.08 3.97
N MET A 165 -9.48 -18.39 4.51
CA MET A 165 -10.23 -17.38 3.76
C MET A 165 -9.30 -16.24 3.32
N GLY A 166 -9.33 -15.91 2.02
CA GLY A 166 -8.74 -14.69 1.45
C GLY A 166 -9.79 -13.99 0.60
N PHE A 167 -10.06 -12.70 0.86
CA PHE A 167 -11.05 -11.91 0.09
C PHE A 167 -10.50 -11.36 -1.21
N THR A 168 -9.20 -11.53 -1.40
CA THR A 168 -8.38 -11.27 -2.58
C THR A 168 -7.68 -12.60 -2.85
N PHE A 169 -7.26 -12.90 -4.07
CA PHE A 169 -6.61 -14.19 -4.43
C PHE A 169 -5.26 -14.44 -3.68
N THR A 170 -4.96 -13.57 -2.70
CA THR A 170 -3.70 -13.24 -2.04
C THR A 170 -3.56 -13.92 -0.69
N GLU A 171 -2.35 -13.86 -0.13
CA GLU A 171 -2.15 -14.16 1.29
C GLU A 171 -3.07 -13.27 2.16
N PRO A 172 -3.64 -13.79 3.26
CA PRO A 172 -4.57 -13.01 4.10
C PRO A 172 -3.98 -11.71 4.67
N SER A 173 -2.66 -11.61 4.78
CA SER A 173 -1.93 -10.39 5.19
C SER A 173 -2.12 -9.19 4.24
N PHE A 174 -2.64 -9.38 3.02
CA PHE A 174 -2.86 -8.29 2.07
C PHE A 174 -4.27 -7.69 2.13
N ILE A 175 -5.22 -8.31 2.83
CA ILE A 175 -6.61 -7.85 2.89
C ILE A 175 -6.67 -6.38 3.37
N SER A 176 -5.90 -6.04 4.40
CA SER A 176 -5.83 -4.66 4.92
C SER A 176 -5.24 -3.66 3.94
N MET A 177 -4.27 -4.09 3.12
CA MET A 177 -3.70 -3.26 2.06
C MET A 177 -4.73 -2.90 1.00
N HIS A 178 -5.69 -3.78 0.71
CA HIS A 178 -6.79 -3.45 -0.19
C HIS A 178 -7.87 -2.61 0.48
N VAL A 179 -8.30 -2.95 1.71
CA VAL A 179 -9.34 -2.21 2.43
C VAL A 179 -8.89 -0.77 2.69
N TYR A 180 -7.72 -0.58 3.29
CA TYR A 180 -7.23 0.74 3.69
C TYR A 180 -6.34 1.40 2.63
N GLY A 181 -5.66 0.61 1.80
CA GLY A 181 -4.71 1.14 0.81
C GLY A 181 -5.31 1.32 -0.59
N VAL A 182 -6.47 0.75 -0.89
CA VAL A 182 -7.15 0.96 -2.19
C VAL A 182 -8.54 1.54 -1.94
N LEU A 183 -9.43 0.77 -1.29
CA LEU A 183 -10.83 1.14 -1.14
C LEU A 183 -11.02 2.41 -0.30
N PHE A 184 -10.30 2.56 0.81
CA PHE A 184 -10.38 3.77 1.64
C PHE A 184 -9.85 5.02 0.92
N ILE A 185 -8.78 4.89 0.13
CA ILE A 185 -8.23 6.01 -0.66
C ILE A 185 -9.24 6.43 -1.73
N VAL A 186 -9.83 5.46 -2.45
CA VAL A 186 -10.89 5.70 -3.43
C VAL A 186 -12.12 6.32 -2.77
N TYR A 187 -12.60 5.76 -1.66
CA TYR A 187 -13.72 6.28 -0.86
C TYR A 187 -13.51 7.75 -0.49
N SER A 188 -12.31 8.10 -0.04
CA SER A 188 -11.96 9.46 0.37
C SER A 188 -11.88 10.44 -0.80
N ALA A 189 -11.65 9.94 -2.01
CA ALA A 189 -11.54 10.75 -3.23
C ALA A 189 -12.87 10.92 -3.98
N LEU A 190 -13.84 10.04 -3.76
CA LEU A 190 -15.17 10.11 -4.38
C LEU A 190 -15.92 11.37 -3.94
N LYS A 191 -16.74 11.92 -4.84
CA LYS A 191 -17.66 13.02 -4.52
C LYS A 191 -19.10 12.55 -4.36
N ASN A 192 -19.48 11.50 -5.09
CA ASN A 192 -20.83 10.96 -5.07
C ASN A 192 -21.10 10.12 -3.80
N GLU A 193 -22.13 10.49 -3.04
CA GLU A 193 -22.48 9.83 -1.77
C GLU A 193 -23.04 8.40 -1.93
N LEU A 194 -23.71 8.10 -3.04
CA LEU A 194 -24.17 6.75 -3.35
C LEU A 194 -22.96 5.83 -3.60
N ALA A 195 -22.00 6.28 -4.41
CA ALA A 195 -20.76 5.56 -4.67
C ALA A 195 -19.95 5.34 -3.38
N LYS A 196 -19.80 6.39 -2.56
CA LYS A 196 -19.17 6.28 -1.23
C LYS A 196 -19.86 5.25 -0.36
N THR A 197 -21.20 5.23 -0.34
CA THR A 197 -21.97 4.27 0.45
C THR A 197 -21.69 2.85 0.01
N LYS A 198 -21.66 2.57 -1.30
CA LYS A 198 -21.31 1.24 -1.83
C LYS A 198 -19.89 0.82 -1.42
N VAL A 199 -18.89 1.69 -1.58
CA VAL A 199 -17.50 1.39 -1.18
C VAL A 199 -17.38 1.17 0.32
N ARG A 200 -18.08 1.97 1.14
CA ARG A 200 -18.11 1.82 2.60
C ARG A 200 -18.70 0.47 3.02
N TRP A 201 -19.81 0.05 2.40
CA TRP A 201 -20.39 -1.27 2.65
C TRP A 201 -19.42 -2.39 2.28
N LEU A 202 -18.80 -2.29 1.11
CA LEU A 202 -17.79 -3.26 0.67
C LEU A 202 -16.62 -3.38 1.65
N MET A 203 -16.06 -2.24 2.09
CA MET A 203 -15.01 -2.21 3.12
C MET A 203 -15.49 -2.86 4.42
N GLY A 204 -16.68 -2.50 4.90
CA GLY A 204 -17.27 -3.07 6.11
C GLY A 204 -17.46 -4.58 6.02
N THR A 205 -17.94 -5.09 4.89
CA THR A 205 -18.08 -6.53 4.63
C THR A 205 -16.73 -7.24 4.66
N MET A 206 -15.68 -6.70 4.02
CA MET A 206 -14.35 -7.30 4.04
C MET A 206 -13.76 -7.34 5.46
N VAL A 207 -13.91 -6.26 6.23
CA VAL A 207 -13.45 -6.20 7.63
C VAL A 207 -14.22 -7.20 8.50
N LEU A 208 -15.56 -7.23 8.37
CA LEU A 208 -16.42 -8.13 9.14
C LEU A 208 -16.09 -9.60 8.87
N LEU A 209 -16.10 -10.00 7.59
CA LEU A 209 -15.81 -11.38 7.23
C LEU A 209 -14.37 -11.75 7.62
N GLY A 210 -13.41 -10.84 7.43
CA GLY A 210 -12.02 -11.10 7.76
C GLY A 210 -11.77 -11.27 9.26
N THR A 211 -12.55 -10.55 10.07
CA THR A 211 -12.56 -10.66 11.53
C THR A 211 -13.23 -11.97 11.98
N ILE A 212 -14.43 -12.28 11.49
CA ILE A 212 -15.18 -13.49 11.86
C ILE A 212 -14.40 -14.77 11.55
N THR A 213 -13.72 -14.77 10.39
CA THR A 213 -12.96 -15.94 9.94
C THR A 213 -11.54 -16.00 10.48
N PHE A 214 -11.13 -15.00 11.26
CA PHE A 214 -9.75 -14.84 11.74
C PHE A 214 -8.71 -15.01 10.63
N SER A 215 -9.08 -14.58 9.42
CA SER A 215 -8.29 -14.77 8.20
C SER A 215 -6.91 -14.11 8.32
N SER A 216 -6.85 -12.92 8.93
CA SER A 216 -5.66 -12.07 8.96
C SER A 216 -5.53 -11.28 10.26
N MET A 217 -4.50 -11.59 11.04
CA MET A 217 -4.13 -10.80 12.22
C MET A 217 -3.77 -9.36 11.86
N ARG A 218 -3.17 -9.15 10.69
CA ARG A 218 -2.80 -7.83 10.21
C ARG A 218 -4.04 -6.97 9.96
N LEU A 219 -5.12 -7.54 9.42
CA LEU A 219 -6.37 -6.81 9.23
C LEU A 219 -6.94 -6.28 10.56
N LEU A 220 -6.88 -7.09 11.62
CA LEU A 220 -7.34 -6.67 12.94
C LEU A 220 -6.49 -5.50 13.47
N LEU A 221 -5.16 -5.65 13.43
CA LEU A 221 -4.23 -4.60 13.89
C LEU A 221 -4.37 -3.30 13.08
N ASP A 222 -4.42 -3.40 11.75
CA ASP A 222 -4.58 -2.24 10.87
C ASP A 222 -5.93 -1.55 11.09
N SER A 223 -6.99 -2.31 11.40
CA SER A 223 -8.30 -1.74 11.73
C SER A 223 -8.27 -0.98 13.06
N VAL A 224 -7.59 -1.52 14.08
CA VAL A 224 -7.38 -0.83 15.36
C VAL A 224 -6.62 0.47 15.14
N VAL A 225 -5.50 0.43 14.40
CA VAL A 225 -4.69 1.62 14.16
C VAL A 225 -5.47 2.65 13.33
N PHE A 226 -6.19 2.23 12.30
CA PHE A 226 -7.05 3.11 11.52
C PHE A 226 -8.10 3.81 12.40
N ILE A 227 -8.80 3.04 13.25
CA ILE A 227 -9.79 3.59 14.19
C ILE A 227 -9.12 4.56 15.15
N THR A 228 -8.00 4.19 15.78
CA THR A 228 -7.25 5.07 16.69
C THR A 228 -6.84 6.38 16.01
N ILE A 229 -6.31 6.33 14.78
CA ILE A 229 -5.96 7.54 14.02
C ILE A 229 -7.21 8.39 13.75
N TYR A 230 -8.30 7.79 13.26
CA TYR A 230 -9.56 8.49 13.00
C TYR A 230 -10.10 9.18 14.26
N LEU A 231 -10.11 8.45 15.37
CA LEU A 231 -10.54 8.89 16.67
C LEU A 231 -9.66 10.04 17.19
N PHE A 232 -8.33 9.90 17.11
CA PHE A 232 -7.39 10.95 17.46
C PHE A 232 -7.63 12.22 16.66
N ILE A 233 -7.72 12.13 15.33
CA ILE A 233 -7.99 13.29 14.45
C ILE A 233 -9.32 13.94 14.84
N THR A 234 -10.38 13.15 15.04
CA THR A 234 -11.70 13.69 15.35
C THR A 234 -11.81 14.28 16.76
N ALA A 235 -11.01 13.83 17.72
CA ALA A 235 -10.99 14.40 19.08
C ALA A 235 -10.14 15.66 19.20
N PHE A 236 -8.99 15.71 18.51
CA PHE A 236 -8.00 16.77 18.69
C PHE A 236 -8.01 17.85 17.60
N MET A 237 -8.77 17.69 16.51
CA MET A 237 -8.88 18.76 15.52
C MET A 237 -9.73 19.95 16.02
N PRO A 238 -9.24 21.20 15.84
CA PRO A 238 -9.74 22.41 16.52
C PRO A 238 -11.13 22.90 16.09
N GLN A 239 -11.89 22.16 15.28
CA GLN A 239 -13.18 22.59 14.74
C GLN A 239 -14.40 22.22 15.61
N LYS A 240 -14.20 21.76 16.85
CA LYS A 240 -15.31 21.30 17.70
C LYS A 240 -15.49 22.20 18.91
N SER A 241 -16.75 22.49 19.23
CA SER A 241 -17.08 22.99 20.56
C SER A 241 -16.63 21.98 21.62
N LEU A 242 -16.21 22.47 22.80
CA LEU A 242 -15.70 21.65 23.90
C LEU A 242 -16.58 20.40 24.18
N LYS A 243 -17.91 20.55 24.12
CA LYS A 243 -18.88 19.45 24.27
C LYS A 243 -18.73 18.35 23.21
N LYS A 244 -18.53 18.72 21.94
CA LYS A 244 -18.31 17.75 20.86
C LYS A 244 -16.94 17.07 20.97
N SER A 245 -15.94 17.76 21.52
CA SER A 245 -14.61 17.21 21.81
C SER A 245 -14.70 16.16 22.91
N ILE A 246 -15.35 16.47 24.04
CA ILE A 246 -15.57 15.56 25.17
C ILE A 246 -16.37 14.33 24.72
N LEU A 247 -17.46 14.53 23.97
CA LEU A 247 -18.26 13.43 23.46
C LEU A 247 -17.46 12.52 22.53
N SER A 248 -16.62 13.09 21.63
CA SER A 248 -15.73 12.26 20.83
C SER A 248 -14.75 11.48 21.71
N THR A 249 -14.10 12.11 22.69
CA THR A 249 -13.18 11.40 23.60
C THR A 249 -13.87 10.28 24.37
N LEU A 250 -15.12 10.47 24.81
CA LEU A 250 -15.88 9.43 25.48
C LEU A 250 -16.22 8.25 24.55
N VAL A 251 -16.63 8.53 23.31
CA VAL A 251 -16.86 7.49 22.29
C VAL A 251 -15.57 6.74 21.97
N ILE A 252 -14.42 7.42 21.98
CA ILE A 252 -13.10 6.80 21.79
C ILE A 252 -12.80 5.83 22.92
N LEU A 253 -12.92 6.30 24.16
CA LEU A 253 -12.67 5.49 25.35
C LEU A 253 -13.61 4.28 25.37
N LEU A 254 -14.90 4.46 25.08
CA LEU A 254 -15.87 3.36 25.01
C LEU A 254 -15.58 2.40 23.84
N GLY A 255 -15.12 2.90 22.70
CA GLY A 255 -14.72 2.07 21.56
C GLY A 255 -13.46 1.25 21.84
N VAL A 256 -12.45 1.86 22.47
CA VAL A 256 -11.23 1.17 22.91
C VAL A 256 -11.54 0.16 24.01
N LEU A 257 -12.38 0.52 24.97
CA LEU A 257 -12.81 -0.37 26.06
C LEU A 257 -13.64 -1.54 25.52
N GLY A 258 -14.62 -1.26 24.65
CA GLY A 258 -15.43 -2.29 23.99
C GLY A 258 -14.58 -3.22 23.12
N TRP A 259 -13.55 -2.68 22.43
CA TRP A 259 -12.58 -3.51 21.74
C TRP A 259 -11.79 -4.38 22.71
N PHE A 260 -11.22 -3.82 23.78
CA PHE A 260 -10.44 -4.57 24.77
C PHE A 260 -11.25 -5.74 25.36
N LEU A 261 -12.52 -5.49 25.69
CA LEU A 261 -13.47 -6.49 26.20
C LEU A 261 -13.84 -7.56 25.17
N LEU A 262 -13.88 -7.22 23.87
CA LEU A 262 -14.10 -8.19 22.79
C LEU A 262 -12.82 -8.90 22.35
N PHE A 263 -11.65 -8.33 22.63
CA PHE A 263 -10.34 -8.80 22.21
C PHE A 263 -9.80 -9.89 23.14
N GLU A 264 -10.10 -9.83 24.43
CA GLU A 264 -9.74 -10.85 25.42
C GLU A 264 -10.23 -12.27 25.04
N PRO A 265 -11.52 -12.51 24.73
CA PRO A 265 -11.97 -13.83 24.29
C PRO A 265 -11.46 -14.23 22.89
N VAL A 266 -10.94 -13.28 22.10
CA VAL A 266 -10.27 -13.55 20.82
C VAL A 266 -8.81 -13.97 21.04
N LEU A 267 -8.11 -13.38 22.01
CA LEU A 267 -6.75 -13.75 22.38
C LEU A 267 -6.66 -15.23 22.78
N GLU A 268 -7.61 -15.70 23.59
CA GLU A 268 -7.70 -17.12 23.99
C GLU A 268 -7.85 -18.07 22.80
N LYS A 269 -8.52 -17.62 21.72
CA LYS A 269 -8.74 -18.41 20.50
C LYS A 269 -7.57 -18.34 19.51
N ILE A 270 -6.59 -17.47 19.74
CA ILE A 270 -5.43 -17.29 18.87
C ILE A 270 -4.15 -17.43 19.70
N PRO A 271 -3.67 -18.67 19.92
CA PRO A 271 -2.51 -18.96 20.77
C PRO A 271 -1.26 -18.15 20.39
N ARG A 272 -1.07 -17.88 19.09
CA ARG A 272 0.03 -17.05 18.59
C ARG A 272 -0.03 -15.63 19.13
N LEU A 273 -1.21 -14.99 19.16
CA LEU A 273 -1.36 -13.63 19.64
C LEU A 273 -1.29 -13.56 21.16
N ALA A 274 -1.89 -14.54 21.86
CA ALA A 274 -1.75 -14.67 23.31
C ALA A 274 -0.29 -14.76 23.73
N ASN A 275 0.53 -15.56 23.02
CA ASN A 275 1.96 -15.66 23.27
C ASN A 275 2.70 -14.34 23.02
N ILE A 276 2.38 -13.61 21.96
CA ILE A 276 3.01 -12.29 21.68
C ILE A 276 2.66 -11.28 22.79
N VAL A 277 1.42 -11.28 23.28
CA VAL A 277 0.99 -10.38 24.35
C VAL A 277 1.65 -10.72 25.68
N SER A 278 1.79 -12.02 26.00
CA SER A 278 2.33 -12.46 27.29
C SER A 278 3.86 -12.50 27.35
N ALA A 279 4.52 -12.83 26.24
CA ALA A 279 5.96 -13.07 26.18
C ALA A 279 6.70 -12.12 25.20
N GLY A 280 6.00 -11.18 24.57
CA GLY A 280 6.59 -10.13 23.75
C GLY A 280 6.93 -10.55 22.31
N ILE A 281 7.65 -9.68 21.60
CA ILE A 281 7.96 -9.83 20.16
C ILE A 281 8.72 -11.13 19.84
N TYR A 282 9.61 -11.55 20.73
CA TYR A 282 10.49 -12.69 20.51
C TYR A 282 9.82 -14.07 20.67
N SER A 283 8.59 -14.10 21.20
CA SER A 283 7.79 -15.32 21.31
C SER A 283 7.27 -15.82 19.96
N ASP A 284 7.31 -14.98 18.92
CA ASP A 284 6.87 -15.32 17.56
C ASP A 284 8.02 -15.17 16.57
N GLY A 285 8.48 -16.29 15.99
CA GLY A 285 9.64 -16.29 15.10
C GLY A 285 9.51 -15.37 13.89
N SER A 286 8.30 -15.26 13.31
CA SER A 286 8.07 -14.41 12.15
C SER A 286 8.03 -12.91 12.49
N LEU A 287 7.53 -12.54 13.67
CA LEU A 287 7.56 -11.15 14.14
C LEU A 287 8.97 -10.78 14.59
N ALA A 288 9.65 -11.68 15.31
CA ALA A 288 11.04 -11.53 15.74
C ALA A 288 11.98 -11.32 14.55
N SER A 289 11.85 -12.10 13.46
CA SER A 289 12.71 -11.95 12.29
C SER A 289 12.47 -10.65 11.52
N ARG A 290 11.21 -10.18 11.44
CA ARG A 290 10.87 -8.87 10.86
C ARG A 290 11.43 -7.72 11.69
N PHE A 291 11.26 -7.79 13.01
CA PHE A 291 11.84 -6.82 13.93
C PHE A 291 13.38 -6.81 13.81
N PHE A 292 14.01 -7.97 13.73
CA PHE A 292 15.45 -8.10 13.53
C PHE A 292 15.92 -7.39 12.26
N ARG A 293 15.25 -7.59 11.11
CA ARG A 293 15.60 -6.91 9.85
C ARG A 293 15.57 -5.39 9.99
N ILE A 294 14.55 -4.85 10.67
CA ILE A 294 14.42 -3.41 10.93
C ILE A 294 15.52 -2.94 11.89
N ASN A 295 15.71 -3.62 13.02
CA ASN A 295 16.71 -3.27 14.04
C ASN A 295 18.13 -3.26 13.45
N ALA A 296 18.51 -4.32 12.72
CA ALA A 296 19.80 -4.43 12.05
C ALA A 296 20.01 -3.30 11.03
N THR A 297 19.00 -3.03 10.19
CA THR A 297 19.07 -1.92 9.22
C THR A 297 19.25 -0.57 9.91
N VAL A 298 18.49 -0.30 10.98
CA VAL A 298 18.58 0.95 11.72
C VAL A 298 19.97 1.11 12.34
N LYS A 299 20.50 0.06 12.97
CA LYS A 299 21.84 0.07 13.54
C LYS A 299 22.92 0.36 12.51
N GLY A 300 22.91 -0.35 11.38
CA GLY A 300 23.91 -0.13 10.34
C GLY A 300 23.80 1.24 9.67
N LEU A 301 22.60 1.80 9.59
CA LEU A 301 22.43 3.20 9.17
C LEU A 301 23.12 4.17 10.15
N PHE A 302 23.08 3.91 11.45
CA PHE A 302 23.75 4.77 12.44
C PHE A 302 25.26 4.56 12.54
N GLU A 303 25.79 3.45 12.02
CA GLU A 303 27.23 3.17 11.97
C GLU A 303 27.94 3.90 10.82
N ASP A 304 27.25 4.15 9.70
CA ASP A 304 27.79 4.89 8.56
C ASP A 304 26.94 6.13 8.22
N PRO A 305 27.41 7.35 8.57
CA PRO A 305 26.69 8.59 8.28
C PRO A 305 26.46 8.86 6.78
N LEU A 306 27.36 8.42 5.90
CA LEU A 306 27.17 8.59 4.46
C LEU A 306 26.07 7.66 3.96
N LEU A 307 26.04 6.43 4.46
CA LEU A 307 24.98 5.47 4.19
C LEU A 307 23.62 5.99 4.68
N PHE A 308 23.56 6.57 5.88
CA PHE A 308 22.33 7.19 6.37
C PHE A 308 21.84 8.34 5.49
N LEU A 309 22.75 9.24 5.09
CA LEU A 309 22.36 10.46 4.36
C LEU A 309 22.02 10.19 2.90
N PHE A 310 22.77 9.31 2.23
CA PHE A 310 22.71 9.10 0.79
C PHE A 310 22.27 7.70 0.36
N GLY A 311 22.25 6.71 1.26
CA GLY A 311 21.77 5.36 0.98
C GLY A 311 22.84 4.45 0.36
N SER A 312 22.47 3.18 0.16
CA SER A 312 23.30 2.10 -0.42
C SER A 312 23.11 1.90 -1.93
N GLY A 313 22.13 2.58 -2.51
CA GLY A 313 21.67 2.36 -3.88
C GLY A 313 20.56 1.31 -3.98
N LEU A 314 19.89 1.32 -5.12
CA LEU A 314 18.71 0.50 -5.40
C LEU A 314 18.97 -1.00 -5.20
N GLY A 315 18.10 -1.67 -4.42
CA GLY A 315 18.19 -3.12 -4.19
C GLY A 315 19.35 -3.56 -3.28
N ASN A 316 20.09 -2.60 -2.69
CA ASN A 316 21.22 -2.87 -1.80
C ASN A 316 20.87 -2.70 -0.32
N ILE A 317 19.59 -2.81 0.07
CA ILE A 317 19.16 -2.69 1.47
C ILE A 317 19.86 -3.69 2.42
N TYR A 318 20.43 -4.77 1.88
CA TYR A 318 21.27 -5.69 2.64
C TYR A 318 22.53 -5.04 3.22
N ILE A 319 23.02 -3.92 2.66
CA ILE A 319 24.24 -3.25 3.14
C ILE A 319 24.03 -2.71 4.56
N PRO A 320 23.10 -1.75 4.81
CA PRO A 320 22.84 -1.29 6.17
C PRO A 320 22.37 -2.42 7.09
N LEU A 321 21.68 -3.43 6.55
CA LEU A 321 21.30 -4.60 7.36
C LEU A 321 22.51 -5.38 7.86
N ARG A 322 23.54 -5.57 7.03
CA ARG A 322 24.74 -6.35 7.38
C ARG A 322 25.64 -5.62 8.37
N GLU A 323 25.81 -4.30 8.18
CA GLU A 323 26.60 -3.47 9.11
C GLU A 323 26.04 -3.61 10.53
N GLY A 324 24.73 -3.37 10.71
CA GLY A 324 24.10 -3.48 12.02
C GLY A 324 23.73 -4.90 12.48
N TRP A 325 24.12 -5.95 11.74
CA TRP A 325 23.72 -7.32 12.02
C TRP A 325 24.21 -7.79 13.38
N GLU A 326 25.50 -7.58 13.70
CA GLU A 326 26.10 -8.02 14.97
C GLU A 326 25.45 -7.33 16.16
N GLY A 327 25.22 -6.02 16.04
CA GLY A 327 24.55 -5.24 17.07
C GLY A 327 23.11 -5.69 17.29
N ALA A 328 22.36 -6.01 16.24
CA ALA A 328 20.99 -6.54 16.38
C ALA A 328 20.97 -7.97 16.91
N TYR A 329 21.97 -8.79 16.58
CA TYR A 329 22.08 -10.17 17.02
C TYR A 329 22.35 -10.29 18.52
N ALA A 330 23.17 -9.38 19.07
CA ALA A 330 23.42 -9.31 20.51
C ALA A 330 22.16 -9.07 21.36
N GLU A 331 21.10 -8.50 20.78
CA GLU A 331 19.82 -8.22 21.44
C GLU A 331 18.72 -9.22 21.07
N TYR A 332 19.02 -10.21 20.22
CA TYR A 332 18.04 -11.13 19.68
C TYR A 332 17.75 -12.27 20.66
N ASP A 333 16.54 -12.28 21.22
CA ASP A 333 16.13 -13.21 22.27
C ASP A 333 15.11 -14.24 21.78
N SER A 334 15.37 -14.86 20.62
CA SER A 334 14.48 -15.89 20.06
C SER A 334 15.25 -17.09 19.51
N LEU A 335 14.68 -18.29 19.71
CA LEU A 335 15.23 -19.54 19.18
C LEU A 335 15.10 -19.66 17.65
N TYR A 336 14.32 -18.78 17.01
CA TYR A 336 14.12 -18.75 15.56
C TYR A 336 15.32 -18.10 14.85
N LEU A 337 16.42 -18.85 14.74
CA LEU A 337 17.69 -18.34 14.21
C LEU A 337 17.87 -18.54 12.70
N LYS A 338 17.15 -19.48 12.08
CA LYS A 338 17.37 -19.84 10.65
C LYS A 338 17.29 -18.64 9.71
N GLU A 339 16.25 -17.82 9.87
CA GLU A 339 16.07 -16.63 9.03
C GLU A 339 17.14 -15.57 9.34
N VAL A 340 17.36 -15.27 10.62
CA VAL A 340 18.33 -14.27 11.11
C VAL A 340 19.76 -14.58 10.65
N MET A 341 20.19 -15.83 10.79
CA MET A 341 21.53 -16.26 10.36
C MET A 341 21.67 -16.23 8.83
N GLY A 342 20.60 -16.49 8.09
CA GLY A 342 20.60 -16.36 6.63
C GLY A 342 20.85 -14.93 6.16
N LEU A 343 20.40 -13.92 6.91
CA LEU A 343 20.55 -12.51 6.56
C LEU A 343 21.99 -12.00 6.61
N LYS A 344 22.87 -12.65 7.38
CA LYS A 344 24.29 -12.26 7.50
C LYS A 344 25.02 -12.29 6.15
N THR A 345 24.64 -13.25 5.30
CA THR A 345 25.34 -13.52 4.04
C THR A 345 24.44 -13.35 2.81
N ALA A 346 23.12 -13.55 2.96
CA ALA A 346 22.20 -13.38 1.85
C ALA A 346 22.02 -11.89 1.52
N PRO A 347 22.17 -11.50 0.26
CA PRO A 347 21.90 -10.13 -0.16
C PRO A 347 20.39 -9.97 -0.38
N VAL A 348 19.67 -9.73 0.71
CA VAL A 348 18.22 -9.53 0.69
C VAL A 348 17.83 -8.18 0.10
N ASP A 349 16.67 -8.13 -0.55
CA ASP A 349 16.10 -6.94 -1.19
C ASP A 349 14.83 -6.43 -0.48
N SER A 350 14.51 -6.95 0.71
CA SER A 350 13.32 -6.61 1.48
C SER A 350 13.55 -6.69 2.99
N ILE A 351 12.98 -5.73 3.72
CA ILE A 351 13.04 -5.62 5.18
C ILE A 351 11.66 -5.41 5.82
N PHE A 352 10.58 -5.55 5.04
CA PHE A 352 9.18 -5.41 5.48
C PHE A 352 8.79 -4.02 6.01
N SER A 353 9.58 -2.99 5.69
CA SER A 353 9.27 -1.60 6.01
C SER A 353 9.74 -0.65 4.92
N MET A 354 8.81 0.02 4.22
CA MET A 354 9.15 0.93 3.13
C MET A 354 9.96 2.13 3.59
N PRO A 355 9.64 2.83 4.71
CA PRO A 355 10.42 3.99 5.13
C PRO A 355 11.89 3.66 5.37
N PHE A 356 12.18 2.57 6.07
CA PHE A 356 13.57 2.13 6.30
C PHE A 356 14.22 1.60 5.03
N ARG A 357 13.46 0.96 4.12
CA ARG A 357 13.98 0.54 2.82
C ARG A 357 14.37 1.75 1.98
N LEU A 358 13.52 2.78 1.94
CA LEU A 358 13.83 4.03 1.24
C LEU A 358 15.05 4.71 1.86
N ILE A 359 15.09 4.90 3.19
CA ILE A 359 16.26 5.52 3.83
C ILE A 359 17.53 4.71 3.55
N GLY A 360 17.45 3.38 3.63
CA GLY A 360 18.60 2.52 3.37
C GLY A 360 19.05 2.51 1.91
N GLU A 361 18.14 2.47 0.93
CA GLU A 361 18.51 2.42 -0.49
C GLU A 361 18.81 3.80 -1.09
N ILE A 362 18.11 4.85 -0.64
CA ILE A 362 18.08 6.17 -1.29
C ILE A 362 18.56 7.32 -0.40
N GLY A 363 18.76 7.06 0.89
CA GLY A 363 19.24 8.04 1.86
C GLY A 363 18.14 8.87 2.52
N PHE A 364 18.39 9.26 3.76
CA PHE A 364 17.50 10.11 4.54
C PHE A 364 17.25 11.46 3.88
N PHE A 365 18.27 12.08 3.29
CA PHE A 365 18.14 13.42 2.71
C PHE A 365 17.18 13.46 1.50
N PRO A 366 17.33 12.58 0.48
CA PRO A 366 16.33 12.42 -0.58
C PRO A 366 14.92 12.08 -0.09
N VAL A 367 14.79 11.16 0.88
CA VAL A 367 13.49 10.79 1.47
C VAL A 367 12.82 12.00 2.12
N MET A 368 13.59 12.78 2.89
CA MET A 368 13.09 13.97 3.57
C MET A 368 12.62 15.02 2.56
N ILE A 369 13.38 15.30 1.50
CA ILE A 369 12.96 16.25 0.44
C ILE A 369 11.64 15.79 -0.21
N GLY A 370 11.55 14.51 -0.59
CA GLY A 370 10.33 13.94 -1.16
C GLY A 370 9.15 14.02 -0.19
N GLY A 371 9.38 13.71 1.08
CA GLY A 371 8.38 13.80 2.15
C GLY A 371 7.88 15.23 2.37
N VAL A 372 8.78 16.22 2.42
CA VAL A 372 8.43 17.64 2.55
C VAL A 372 7.63 18.11 1.33
N TYR A 373 8.02 17.72 0.12
CA TYR A 373 7.27 18.03 -1.10
C TYR A 373 5.85 17.48 -1.06
N ILE A 374 5.70 16.20 -0.69
CA ILE A 374 4.37 15.56 -0.56
C ILE A 374 3.55 16.21 0.54
N ALA A 375 4.16 16.56 1.69
CA ALA A 375 3.48 17.24 2.78
C ALA A 375 2.99 18.64 2.35
N PHE A 376 3.85 19.42 1.71
CA PHE A 376 3.51 20.74 1.17
C PHE A 376 2.36 20.65 0.16
N LYS A 377 2.44 19.73 -0.80
CA LYS A 377 1.35 19.50 -1.75
C LYS A 377 0.08 19.00 -1.09
N SER A 378 0.19 18.16 -0.06
CA SER A 378 -0.97 17.67 0.70
C SER A 378 -1.72 18.81 1.40
N VAL A 379 -0.99 19.80 1.94
CA VAL A 379 -1.58 21.01 2.53
C VAL A 379 -2.27 21.85 1.45
N GLN A 380 -1.59 22.11 0.33
CA GLN A 380 -2.17 22.88 -0.79
C GLN A 380 -3.47 22.24 -1.32
N GLN A 381 -3.48 20.91 -1.45
CA GLN A 381 -4.61 20.14 -1.98
C GLN A 381 -5.65 19.77 -0.91
N ARG A 382 -5.44 20.18 0.34
CA ARG A 382 -6.32 19.89 1.49
C ARG A 382 -6.62 18.40 1.64
N VAL A 383 -5.59 17.58 1.47
CA VAL A 383 -5.69 16.12 1.59
C VAL A 383 -6.07 15.78 3.03
N PRO A 384 -7.08 14.90 3.26
CA PRO A 384 -7.45 14.52 4.62
C PRO A 384 -6.28 13.87 5.36
N LEU A 385 -6.00 14.32 6.58
CA LEU A 385 -4.90 13.79 7.41
C LEU A 385 -5.01 12.27 7.62
N LEU A 386 -6.24 11.75 7.75
CA LEU A 386 -6.50 10.31 7.87
C LEU A 386 -5.96 9.53 6.66
N VAL A 387 -6.08 10.06 5.44
CA VAL A 387 -5.55 9.43 4.22
C VAL A 387 -4.04 9.37 4.28
N ILE A 388 -3.38 10.47 4.69
CA ILE A 388 -1.91 10.56 4.78
C ILE A 388 -1.40 9.55 5.82
N LEU A 389 -1.92 9.59 7.04
CA LEU A 389 -1.47 8.73 8.14
C LEU A 389 -1.76 7.26 7.89
N THR A 390 -2.92 6.93 7.31
CA THR A 390 -3.26 5.54 6.95
C THR A 390 -2.33 5.03 5.85
N THR A 391 -2.07 5.85 4.82
CA THR A 391 -1.12 5.48 3.75
C THR A 391 0.27 5.23 4.32
N PHE A 392 0.76 6.12 5.19
CA PHE A 392 2.06 5.96 5.83
C PHE A 392 2.12 4.68 6.69
N TRP A 393 1.09 4.42 7.52
CA TRP A 393 1.01 3.23 8.35
C TRP A 393 1.12 1.92 7.55
N LEU A 394 0.38 1.82 6.43
CA LEU A 394 0.41 0.61 5.61
C LEU A 394 1.81 0.27 5.09
N TYR A 395 2.60 1.30 4.75
CA TYR A 395 3.96 1.15 4.25
C TYR A 395 5.01 0.95 5.37
N ILE A 396 4.70 1.24 6.64
CA ILE A 396 5.58 0.84 7.76
C ILE A 396 5.74 -0.68 7.82
N GLN A 397 4.69 -1.42 7.45
CA GLN A 397 4.63 -2.88 7.54
C GLN A 397 4.75 -3.59 6.18
N PHE A 398 5.07 -2.85 5.11
CA PHE A 398 5.10 -3.38 3.76
C PHE A 398 6.00 -2.54 2.85
N ASP A 399 6.82 -3.19 2.02
CA ASP A 399 7.96 -2.54 1.34
C ASP A 399 8.05 -2.83 -0.17
N SER A 400 6.91 -2.98 -0.86
CA SER A 400 6.88 -3.19 -2.31
C SER A 400 6.71 -1.89 -3.09
N TYR A 401 7.67 -1.60 -3.99
CA TYR A 401 7.61 -0.49 -4.95
C TYR A 401 6.46 -0.60 -5.95
N THR A 402 5.95 -1.79 -6.24
CA THR A 402 4.88 -1.98 -7.25
C THR A 402 3.48 -1.72 -6.71
N PHE A 403 3.30 -1.61 -5.39
CA PHE A 403 1.97 -1.60 -4.79
C PHE A 403 1.18 -0.33 -5.06
N TYR A 404 -0.11 -0.49 -5.38
CA TYR A 404 -0.91 0.56 -6.00
C TYR A 404 -1.20 1.76 -5.09
N THR A 405 -1.23 1.55 -3.76
CA THR A 405 -1.68 2.55 -2.77
C THR A 405 -1.03 3.90 -2.96
N PHE A 406 0.31 3.95 -2.99
CA PHE A 406 1.03 5.20 -3.12
C PHE A 406 0.74 5.89 -4.46
N TYR A 407 0.64 5.14 -5.56
CA TYR A 407 0.36 5.69 -6.88
C TYR A 407 -1.07 6.23 -7.01
N ILE A 408 -2.07 5.51 -6.47
CA ILE A 408 -3.46 5.96 -6.39
C ILE A 408 -3.54 7.23 -5.54
N PHE A 409 -2.86 7.26 -4.38
CA PHE A 409 -2.77 8.43 -3.52
C PHE A 409 -2.20 9.65 -4.27
N LEU A 410 -1.05 9.48 -4.93
CA LEU A 410 -0.42 10.56 -5.69
C LEU A 410 -1.35 11.13 -6.75
N VAL A 411 -1.98 10.28 -7.57
CA VAL A 411 -2.84 10.76 -8.66
C VAL A 411 -4.12 11.42 -8.13
N LEU A 412 -4.81 10.79 -7.17
CA LEU A 412 -6.12 11.27 -6.72
C LEU A 412 -6.04 12.49 -5.79
N PHE A 413 -4.92 12.72 -5.12
CA PHE A 413 -4.79 13.76 -4.10
C PHE A 413 -3.67 14.76 -4.36
N ILE A 414 -2.53 14.35 -4.94
CA ILE A 414 -1.35 15.22 -5.10
C ILE A 414 -1.28 15.86 -6.48
N CYS A 415 -1.58 15.09 -7.54
CA CYS A 415 -1.44 15.53 -8.92
C CYS A 415 -2.62 16.36 -9.47
N LYS A 416 -3.72 16.52 -8.70
CA LYS A 416 -4.86 17.33 -9.14
C LYS A 416 -4.43 18.80 -9.31
N PRO A 417 -4.93 19.52 -10.32
CA PRO A 417 -4.68 20.96 -10.45
C PRO A 417 -5.16 21.69 -9.20
N GLU A 418 -4.41 22.72 -8.78
CA GLU A 418 -4.66 23.45 -7.54
C GLU A 418 -6.10 23.96 -7.49
N ILE A 419 -6.77 23.74 -6.36
CA ILE A 419 -8.07 24.35 -6.10
C ILE A 419 -7.82 25.84 -5.88
N ASN A 420 -7.97 26.64 -6.95
CA ASN A 420 -7.86 28.10 -6.86
C ASN A 420 -8.78 28.60 -5.74
N SER A 421 -8.19 29.18 -4.69
CA SER A 421 -8.90 29.79 -3.56
C SER A 421 -9.77 30.98 -3.97
N ASN A 422 -9.53 31.56 -5.15
CA ASN A 422 -10.24 32.74 -5.65
C ASN A 422 -11.66 32.44 -6.18
N THR A 423 -11.97 31.21 -6.58
CA THR A 423 -13.32 30.86 -7.08
C THR A 423 -14.37 30.76 -5.96
N LYS A 424 -13.97 30.80 -4.69
CA LYS A 424 -14.91 30.89 -3.54
C LYS A 424 -15.16 32.32 -3.06
N LEU A 425 -14.34 33.29 -3.43
CA LEU A 425 -14.55 34.69 -3.05
C LEU A 425 -15.54 35.41 -4.00
N GLN A 426 -15.58 35.04 -5.28
CA GLN A 426 -16.60 35.57 -6.22
C GLN A 426 -18.02 35.12 -5.89
N ASN A 427 -18.23 33.86 -5.46
CA ASN A 427 -19.57 33.39 -5.05
C ASN A 427 -20.04 33.95 -3.69
N ARG A 428 -19.22 34.74 -2.99
CA ARG A 428 -19.61 35.44 -1.75
C ARG A 428 -19.87 36.93 -1.94
N SER A 429 -19.35 37.54 -3.00
CA SER A 429 -19.64 38.94 -3.35
C SER A 429 -20.96 39.11 -4.11
N ASP A 430 -21.48 38.03 -4.71
CA ASP A 430 -22.75 38.07 -5.46
C ASP A 430 -23.97 37.70 -4.58
N VAL A 431 -23.76 37.52 -3.27
CA VAL A 431 -24.81 37.19 -2.27
C VAL A 431 -24.67 38.04 -1.00
N LEU A 432 -24.10 39.25 -1.10
CA LEU A 432 -24.16 40.26 -0.05
C LEU A 432 -24.88 41.51 -0.55
#